data_AF-A0A8S3WCV8-F1
#
_entry.id   AF-A0A8S3WCV8-F1
#
_cell.length_a   1.000
_cell.length_b   1.000
_cell.length_c   1.000
_cell.angle_alpha   90.00
_cell.angle_beta   90.00
_cell.angle_gamma   90.00
#
_symmetry.space_group_name_H-M   'P 1'
#
loop_
_entity.id
_entity.type
_entity.pdbx_description
1 polymer ?
#
loop_
_entity_poly.entity_id
_entity_poly.type
_entity_poly.pdbx_seq_one_letter_code
_entity_poly.pdbx_strand_id
1 'polypeptide(L)'
;MAFAGTNISLSQPDITQKLTERIDDLKQKIAAWGKRIRRFTERSRQFNQNSLFRSDQKRLHKSLERPKVCGAGQRPDQADIIAFWRGLWSEPVNHSEGPWMEVVASQGASVTPMDPITITPEDVAEAVRRAPNWKSPCSTGYIITG
;
A
#
# COMPACT_ATOMS: atom_id res chain seq x y z
N MET A 1 -19.63 43.76 29.82
CA MET A 1 -18.81 43.87 28.59
C MET A 1 -19.17 42.72 27.67
N ALA A 2 -19.55 42.98 26.42
CA ALA A 2 -19.85 41.97 25.42
C ALA A 2 -18.62 41.76 24.52
N PHE A 3 -18.26 40.51 24.22
CA PHE A 3 -17.20 40.21 23.26
C PHE A 3 -17.69 40.59 21.85
N ALA A 4 -16.96 41.48 21.18
CA ALA A 4 -17.35 42.01 19.87
C ALA A 4 -17.56 40.89 18.85
N GLY A 5 -18.76 40.84 18.24
CA GLY A 5 -19.13 39.85 17.22
C GLY A 5 -19.86 38.60 17.73
N THR A 6 -20.14 38.49 19.04
CA THR A 6 -20.94 37.39 19.60
C THR A 6 -22.07 37.92 20.47
N ASN A 7 -23.32 37.52 20.18
CA ASN A 7 -24.52 37.78 20.98
C ASN A 7 -24.52 36.98 22.31
N ILE A 8 -23.39 36.93 23.02
CA ILE A 8 -23.24 36.22 24.30
C ILE A 8 -23.04 37.28 25.38
N SER A 9 -24.09 37.53 26.16
CA SER A 9 -24.06 38.44 27.31
C SER A 9 -23.77 37.66 28.60
N LEU A 10 -22.86 38.18 29.43
CA LEU A 10 -22.47 37.60 30.73
C LEU A 10 -23.57 37.63 31.81
N SER A 11 -24.77 38.11 31.48
CA SER A 11 -25.91 38.24 32.39
C SER A 11 -27.01 37.17 32.20
N GLN A 12 -26.81 36.20 31.31
CA GLN A 12 -27.78 35.14 31.01
C GLN A 12 -27.54 33.89 31.89
N PRO A 13 -28.58 33.14 32.30
CA PRO A 13 -28.38 31.93 33.11
C PRO A 13 -27.61 30.81 32.37
N ASP A 14 -27.73 30.75 31.03
CA ASP A 14 -27.21 29.65 30.19
C ASP A 14 -25.85 29.95 29.53
N ILE A 15 -25.06 30.87 30.07
CA ILE A 15 -23.80 31.31 29.44
C ILE A 15 -22.82 30.16 29.28
N THR A 16 -22.72 29.28 30.28
CA THR A 16 -21.80 28.14 30.27
C THR A 16 -22.09 27.22 29.09
N GLN A 17 -23.36 26.91 28.85
CA GLN A 17 -23.81 26.11 27.71
C GLN A 17 -23.51 26.81 26.38
N LYS A 18 -23.84 28.10 26.25
CA LYS A 18 -23.55 28.88 25.02
C LYS A 18 -22.06 28.95 24.72
N LEU A 19 -21.22 29.01 25.75
CA LEU A 19 -19.75 28.98 25.61
C LEU A 19 -19.27 27.60 25.15
N THR A 20 -19.79 26.51 25.72
CA THR A 20 -19.42 25.15 25.30
C THR A 20 -19.82 24.86 23.86
N GLU A 21 -21.05 25.23 23.47
CA GLU A 21 -21.52 25.09 22.09
C GLU A 21 -20.61 25.87 21.12
N ARG A 22 -20.24 27.10 21.48
CA ARG A 22 -19.34 27.91 20.66
C ARG A 22 -17.94 27.31 20.55
N ILE A 23 -17.41 26.73 21.63
CA ILE A 23 -16.13 26.04 21.61
C ILE A 23 -16.20 24.82 20.68
N ASP A 24 -17.27 24.05 20.75
CA ASP A 24 -17.44 22.85 19.94
C ASP A 24 -17.64 23.19 18.46
N ASP A 25 -18.37 24.26 18.13
CA ASP A 25 -18.44 24.82 16.78
C ASP A 25 -17.05 25.16 16.22
N LEU A 26 -16.21 25.80 17.03
CA LEU A 26 -14.85 26.17 16.63
C LEU A 26 -13.97 24.94 16.42
N LYS A 27 -14.05 23.95 17.32
CA LYS A 27 -13.35 22.66 17.17
C LYS A 27 -13.79 21.94 15.90
N GLN A 28 -15.09 21.88 15.62
CA GLN A 28 -15.63 21.26 14.42
C GLN A 28 -15.14 21.97 13.16
N LYS A 29 -15.13 23.32 13.15
CA LYS A 29 -14.58 24.11 12.03
C LYS A 29 -13.10 23.79 11.83
N ILE A 30 -12.27 23.84 12.86
CA ILE A 30 -10.83 23.53 12.78
C ILE A 30 -10.63 22.12 12.23
N ALA A 31 -11.37 21.13 12.73
CA ALA A 31 -11.30 19.76 12.25
C ALA A 31 -11.70 19.64 10.76
N ALA A 32 -12.75 20.33 10.34
CA ALA A 32 -13.19 20.35 8.94
C ALA A 32 -12.13 20.98 8.02
N TRP A 33 -11.54 22.11 8.42
CA TRP A 33 -10.44 22.75 7.70
C TRP A 33 -9.20 21.86 7.62
N GLY A 34 -8.81 21.21 8.72
CA GLY A 34 -7.72 20.25 8.75
C GLY A 34 -7.93 19.08 7.79
N LYS A 35 -9.14 18.50 7.78
CA LYS A 35 -9.52 17.45 6.83
C LYS A 35 -9.45 17.94 5.38
N ARG A 36 -9.89 19.17 5.10
CA ARG A 36 -9.86 19.76 3.76
C ARG A 36 -8.42 19.94 3.26
N ILE A 37 -7.53 20.46 4.10
CA ILE A 37 -6.10 20.61 3.79
C ILE A 37 -5.49 19.23 3.51
N ARG A 38 -5.70 18.27 4.40
CA ARG A 38 -5.19 16.90 4.23
C ARG A 38 -5.63 16.29 2.89
N ARG A 39 -6.92 16.33 2.57
CA ARG A 39 -7.46 15.83 1.30
C ARG A 39 -6.83 16.51 0.09
N PHE A 40 -6.61 17.83 0.17
CA PHE A 40 -5.95 18.57 -0.90
C PHE A 40 -4.50 18.10 -1.09
N THR A 41 -3.74 18.00 0.00
CA THR A 41 -2.34 17.54 -0.05
C THR A 41 -2.22 16.11 -0.58
N GLU A 42 -3.10 15.20 -0.15
CA GLU A 42 -3.13 13.81 -0.61
C GLU A 42 -3.46 13.73 -2.10
N ARG A 43 -4.47 14.48 -2.56
CA ARG A 43 -4.83 14.54 -3.98
C ARG A 43 -3.69 15.08 -4.83
N SER A 44 -3.06 16.19 -4.43
CA SER A 44 -1.94 16.77 -5.16
C SER A 44 -0.75 15.80 -5.21
N ARG A 45 -0.47 15.10 -4.11
CA ARG A 45 0.56 14.06 -4.07
C ARG A 45 0.25 12.93 -5.05
N GLN A 46 -0.95 12.38 -5.03
CA GLN A 46 -1.37 11.30 -5.93
C GLN A 46 -1.31 11.74 -7.40
N PHE A 47 -1.77 12.96 -7.71
CA PHE A 47 -1.69 13.52 -9.06
C PHE A 47 -0.25 13.58 -9.55
N ASN A 48 0.67 14.11 -8.73
CA ASN A 48 2.09 14.20 -9.07
C ASN A 48 2.72 12.80 -9.23
N GLN A 49 2.43 11.87 -8.33
CA GLN A 49 2.92 10.49 -8.42
C GLN A 49 2.41 9.78 -9.67
N ASN A 50 1.15 9.96 -10.04
CA ASN A 50 0.57 9.37 -11.25
C ASN A 50 1.12 10.00 -12.52
N SER A 51 1.34 11.32 -12.53
CA SER A 51 2.00 12.02 -13.64
C SER A 51 3.44 11.51 -13.83
N LEU A 52 4.20 11.39 -12.74
CA LEU A 52 5.54 10.79 -12.74
C LEU A 52 5.52 9.33 -13.17
N PHE A 53 4.55 8.52 -12.74
CA PHE A 53 4.43 7.13 -13.16
C PHE A 53 4.30 7.00 -14.68
N ARG A 54 3.49 7.87 -15.30
CA ARG A 54 3.25 7.86 -16.75
C ARG A 54 4.42 8.39 -17.56
N SER A 55 5.13 9.39 -17.04
CA SER A 55 6.21 10.08 -17.77
C SER A 55 7.60 9.49 -17.50
N ASP A 56 7.93 9.24 -16.23
CA ASP A 56 9.22 8.73 -15.78
C ASP A 56 9.05 7.83 -14.54
N GLN A 57 8.71 6.58 -14.81
CA GLN A 57 8.53 5.56 -13.78
C GLN A 57 9.81 5.33 -12.95
N LYS A 58 11.00 5.51 -13.53
CA LYS A 58 12.27 5.34 -12.81
C LYS A 58 12.43 6.40 -11.72
N ARG A 59 12.11 7.66 -12.04
CA ARG A 59 12.15 8.76 -11.06
C ARG A 59 11.15 8.54 -9.92
N LEU A 60 9.94 8.07 -10.22
CA LEU A 60 8.97 7.73 -9.18
C LEU A 60 9.55 6.67 -8.24
N HIS A 61 10.04 5.55 -8.76
CA HIS A 61 10.58 4.48 -7.92
C HIS A 61 11.77 4.95 -7.09
N LYS A 62 12.70 5.72 -7.67
CA LYS A 62 13.79 6.35 -6.90
C LYS A 62 13.29 7.26 -5.78
N SER A 63 12.16 7.95 -5.95
CA SER A 63 11.57 8.78 -4.89
C SER A 63 10.85 7.96 -3.80
N LEU A 64 10.42 6.74 -4.13
CA LEU A 64 9.77 5.81 -3.21
C LEU A 64 10.79 4.96 -2.45
N GLU A 65 11.97 4.76 -3.03
CA GLU A 65 13.13 4.19 -2.36
C GLU A 65 13.43 5.03 -1.10
N ARG A 66 13.29 4.41 0.07
CA ARG A 66 13.84 4.97 1.30
C ARG A 66 15.36 5.02 1.14
N PRO A 67 16.07 5.99 1.78
CA PRO A 67 17.52 5.96 1.80
C PRO A 67 17.96 4.55 2.16
N LYS A 68 18.81 3.97 1.32
CA LYS A 68 19.27 2.59 1.44
C LYS A 68 19.67 2.36 2.89
N VAL A 69 18.82 1.65 3.64
CA VAL A 69 19.29 0.81 4.73
C VAL A 69 19.93 -0.41 4.06
N CYS A 70 20.89 -0.17 3.17
CA CYS A 70 21.99 -1.09 2.99
C CYS A 70 22.83 -0.88 4.25
N GLY A 71 22.31 -1.36 5.38
CA GLY A 71 23.14 -1.55 6.54
C GLY A 71 24.35 -2.36 6.06
N ALA A 72 25.51 -2.01 6.58
CA ALA A 72 26.71 -2.82 6.51
C ALA A 72 26.51 -4.16 7.27
N GLY A 73 25.34 -4.78 7.12
CA GLY A 73 24.96 -6.05 7.69
C GLY A 73 25.56 -7.14 6.83
N GLN A 74 26.22 -8.07 7.52
CA GLN A 74 26.75 -9.29 6.96
C GLN A 74 25.65 -10.01 6.16
N ARG A 75 25.98 -10.48 4.96
CA ARG A 75 25.05 -11.27 4.13
C ARG A 75 24.55 -12.46 4.98
N PRO A 76 23.23 -12.73 5.02
CA PRO A 76 22.71 -13.88 5.74
C PRO A 76 23.33 -15.18 5.19
N ASP A 77 23.54 -16.15 6.07
CA ASP A 77 24.04 -17.45 5.63
C ASP A 77 23.00 -18.17 4.75
N GLN A 78 23.48 -19.07 3.89
CA GLN A 78 22.62 -19.86 3.03
C GLN A 78 21.62 -20.70 3.83
N ALA A 79 22.03 -21.24 4.98
CA ALA A 79 21.15 -22.01 5.85
C ALA A 79 19.98 -21.16 6.37
N ASP A 80 20.25 -19.92 6.78
CA ASP A 80 19.24 -18.99 7.30
C ASP A 80 18.21 -18.63 6.23
N ILE A 81 18.65 -18.41 5.00
CA ILE A 81 17.76 -18.11 3.86
C ILE A 81 16.86 -19.31 3.57
N ILE A 82 17.42 -20.51 3.54
CA ILE A 82 16.65 -21.74 3.28
C ILE A 82 15.65 -21.98 4.41
N ALA A 83 16.07 -21.83 5.66
CA ALA A 83 15.20 -22.00 6.82
C ALA A 83 14.03 -21.00 6.81
N PHE A 84 14.31 -19.73 6.50
CA PHE A 84 13.30 -18.68 6.38
C PHE A 84 12.22 -19.03 5.34
N TRP A 85 12.63 -19.34 4.11
CA TRP A 85 11.68 -19.65 3.04
C TRP A 85 10.96 -20.98 3.25
N ARG A 86 11.63 -21.98 3.84
CA ARG A 86 11.01 -23.24 4.22
C ARG A 86 9.93 -23.03 5.28
N GLY A 87 10.19 -22.21 6.30
CA GLY A 87 9.18 -21.87 7.31
C GLY A 87 7.96 -21.17 6.72
N LEU A 88 8.15 -20.33 5.69
CA LEU A 88 7.05 -19.62 5.04
C LEU A 88 6.21 -20.52 4.12
N TRP A 89 6.83 -21.46 3.39
CA TRP A 89 6.17 -22.21 2.32
C TRP A 89 5.88 -23.67 2.63
N SER A 90 6.62 -24.27 3.57
CA SER A 90 6.51 -25.71 3.87
C SER A 90 5.78 -26.01 5.17
N GLU A 91 5.59 -25.01 6.04
CA GLU A 91 4.79 -25.19 7.24
C GLU A 91 3.32 -24.94 6.92
N PRO A 92 2.44 -25.94 7.09
CA PRO A 92 1.01 -25.74 6.89
C PRO A 92 0.47 -24.85 8.02
N VAL A 93 0.03 -23.65 7.66
CA VAL A 93 -0.64 -22.72 8.57
C VAL A 93 -2.14 -22.75 8.32
N ASN A 94 -2.93 -22.95 9.37
CA ASN A 94 -4.37 -22.78 9.30
C ASN A 94 -4.68 -21.27 9.32
N HIS A 95 -5.05 -20.73 8.17
CA HIS A 95 -5.51 -19.35 8.08
C HIS A 95 -6.97 -19.25 8.57
N SER A 96 -7.26 -18.30 9.45
CA SER A 96 -8.63 -17.97 9.77
C SER A 96 -9.26 -17.29 8.55
N GLU A 97 -10.23 -17.97 7.96
CA GLU A 97 -10.96 -17.47 6.81
C GLU A 97 -11.74 -16.20 7.15
N GLY A 98 -11.55 -15.13 6.36
CA GLY A 98 -12.25 -13.86 6.57
C GLY A 98 -13.63 -13.86 5.91
N PRO A 99 -14.60 -13.05 6.39
CA PRO A 99 -15.97 -13.00 5.82
C PRO A 99 -16.03 -12.68 4.32
N TRP A 100 -14.97 -12.09 3.77
CA TRP A 100 -14.88 -11.77 2.34
C TRP A 100 -14.79 -13.02 1.44
N MET A 101 -14.36 -14.18 1.96
CA MET A 101 -14.29 -15.39 1.15
C MET A 101 -15.68 -15.95 0.83
N GLU A 102 -16.65 -15.81 1.74
CA GLU A 102 -18.05 -16.14 1.45
C GLU A 102 -18.61 -15.25 0.33
N VAL A 103 -18.25 -13.97 0.33
CA VAL A 103 -18.63 -13.02 -0.73
C VAL A 103 -18.03 -13.45 -2.07
N VAL A 104 -16.75 -13.79 -2.11
CA VAL A 104 -16.08 -14.25 -3.34
C VAL A 104 -16.67 -15.58 -3.82
N ALA A 105 -16.92 -16.53 -2.92
CA ALA A 105 -17.54 -17.81 -3.25
C ALA A 105 -18.95 -17.60 -3.83
N SER A 106 -19.75 -16.70 -3.26
CA SER A 106 -21.08 -16.36 -3.79
C SER A 106 -21.04 -15.71 -5.17
N GLN A 107 -20.04 -14.87 -5.43
CA GLN A 107 -19.83 -14.24 -6.74
C GLN A 107 -19.35 -15.25 -7.79
N GLY A 108 -18.54 -16.22 -7.35
CA GLY A 108 -18.01 -17.31 -8.18
C GLY A 108 -18.97 -18.48 -8.38
N ALA A 109 -20.11 -18.54 -7.67
CA ALA A 109 -21.04 -19.67 -7.75
C ALA A 109 -21.66 -19.88 -9.14
N SER A 110 -21.67 -18.84 -9.99
CA SER A 110 -22.12 -18.90 -11.38
C SER A 110 -21.02 -19.28 -12.37
N VAL A 111 -19.77 -19.37 -11.92
CA VAL A 111 -18.62 -19.71 -12.76
C VAL A 111 -18.44 -21.22 -12.78
N THR A 112 -18.46 -21.81 -13.97
CA THR A 112 -18.17 -23.24 -14.15
C THR A 112 -16.77 -23.56 -13.63
N PRO A 113 -16.59 -24.58 -12.76
CA PRO A 113 -15.29 -25.03 -12.33
C PRO A 113 -14.41 -25.42 -13.52
N MET A 114 -13.13 -25.06 -13.47
CA MET A 114 -12.17 -25.48 -14.48
C MET A 114 -11.94 -26.99 -14.37
N ASP A 115 -11.87 -27.68 -15.51
CA ASP A 115 -11.59 -29.11 -15.56
C ASP A 115 -10.23 -29.44 -14.92
N PRO A 116 -10.05 -30.64 -14.35
CA PRO A 116 -8.78 -31.05 -13.76
C PRO A 116 -7.64 -31.00 -14.79
N ILE A 117 -6.66 -30.12 -14.57
CA ILE A 117 -5.46 -30.05 -15.40
C ILE A 117 -4.39 -30.93 -14.76
N THR A 118 -3.95 -31.97 -15.48
CA THR A 118 -2.79 -32.76 -15.09
C THR A 118 -1.56 -32.17 -15.77
N ILE A 119 -0.65 -31.58 -14.99
CA ILE A 119 0.62 -31.05 -15.51
C ILE A 119 1.61 -32.20 -15.63
N THR A 120 2.05 -32.48 -16.85
CA THR A 120 3.05 -33.50 -17.15
C THR A 120 4.46 -32.91 -17.15
N PRO A 121 5.52 -33.72 -16.95
CA PRO A 121 6.91 -33.27 -17.08
C PRO A 121 7.20 -32.60 -18.44
N GLU A 122 6.55 -33.08 -19.51
CA GLU A 122 6.66 -32.55 -20.86
C GLU A 122 6.11 -31.12 -20.96
N ASP A 123 4.99 -30.83 -20.29
CA ASP A 123 4.41 -29.48 -20.23
C ASP A 123 5.40 -28.49 -19.58
N VAL A 124 6.08 -28.94 -18.53
CA VAL A 124 7.09 -28.14 -17.82
C VAL A 124 8.30 -27.91 -18.73
N ALA A 125 8.77 -28.95 -19.42
CA ALA A 125 9.90 -28.84 -20.35
C ALA A 125 9.60 -27.86 -21.50
N GLU A 126 8.39 -27.94 -22.08
CA GLU A 126 7.97 -27.06 -23.16
C GLU A 126 7.76 -25.62 -22.67
N ALA A 127 7.20 -25.43 -21.48
CA ALA A 127 7.05 -24.11 -20.87
C ALA A 127 8.42 -23.45 -20.60
N VAL A 128 9.38 -24.21 -20.07
CA VAL A 128 10.75 -23.73 -19.83
C VAL A 128 11.45 -23.39 -21.15
N ARG A 129 11.26 -24.19 -22.20
CA ARG A 129 11.83 -23.94 -23.52
C ARG A 129 11.28 -22.67 -24.16
N ARG A 130 9.99 -22.38 -23.96
CA ARG A 130 9.32 -21.17 -24.47
C ARG A 130 9.49 -19.96 -23.59
N ALA A 131 9.81 -20.16 -22.31
CA ALA A 131 10.07 -19.06 -21.40
C ALA A 131 11.25 -18.25 -21.97
N PRO A 132 11.08 -16.94 -22.17
CA PRO A 132 12.19 -16.10 -22.54
C PRO A 132 13.25 -16.27 -21.47
N ASN A 133 14.50 -16.54 -21.90
CA ASN A 133 15.64 -16.57 -21.00
C ASN A 133 15.59 -15.27 -20.20
N TRP A 134 15.33 -15.35 -18.89
CA TRP A 134 15.17 -14.20 -18.02
C TRP A 134 16.54 -13.54 -17.90
N LYS A 135 16.92 -12.75 -18.92
CA LYS A 135 18.07 -11.87 -18.84
C LYS A 135 17.60 -10.69 -18.02
N SER A 136 17.91 -10.72 -16.72
CA SER A 136 17.83 -9.54 -15.88
C SER A 136 18.54 -8.39 -16.62
N PRO A 137 17.89 -7.23 -16.82
CA PRO A 137 18.52 -6.09 -17.47
C PRO A 137 19.50 -5.46 -16.47
N CYS A 138 20.68 -6.06 -16.32
CA CYS A 138 21.78 -5.49 -15.56
C CYS A 138 23.03 -5.50 -16.45
N SER A 139 23.33 -4.31 -16.96
CA SER A 139 24.53 -3.84 -17.68
C SER A 139 25.07 -4.69 -18.84
N THR A 140 24.75 -4.24 -20.05
CA THR A 140 25.69 -4.21 -21.17
C THR A 140 26.97 -3.44 -20.79
N GLY A 141 28.14 -4.02 -21.06
CA GLY A 141 29.41 -3.28 -21.05
C GLY A 141 30.68 -4.13 -20.93
N TYR A 142 31.36 -4.32 -22.07
CA TYR A 142 32.76 -4.73 -22.27
C TYR A 142 33.10 -6.22 -22.39
N ILE A 143 33.17 -6.60 -23.67
CA ILE A 143 34.00 -7.64 -24.29
C ILE A 143 35.46 -7.43 -23.84
N ILE A 144 36.14 -8.48 -23.38
CA ILE A 144 37.59 -8.64 -23.60
C ILE A 144 37.84 -10.10 -23.93
N THR A 145 38.12 -10.37 -25.20
CA THR A 145 38.78 -11.58 -25.67
C THR A 145 40.26 -11.52 -25.25
N GLY A 146 40.75 -12.58 -24.62
CA GLY A 146 42.15 -12.85 -24.33
C GLY A 146 42.33 -14.32 -24.03
#